data_AF-A0A1R4GR25-F1
#
_entry.id   AF-A0A1R4GR25-F1
#
_cell.length_a   1.000
_cell.length_b   1.000
_cell.length_c   1.000
_cell.angle_alpha   90.00
_cell.angle_beta   90.00
_cell.angle_gamma   90.00
#
_symmetry.space_group_name_H-M   'P 1'
#
loop_
_entity.id
_entity.type
_entity.pdbx_description
1 polymer ?
#
loop_
_entity_poly.entity_id
_entity_poly.type
_entity_poly.pdbx_seq_one_letter_code
_entity_poly.pdbx_strand_id
1 'polypeptide(L)' 'MDIHSYFNGLGGKTRDDYDSRGRVIAITDPLVATMRRSYSEADEVVAETDPLGRTTTAGYDGAGRQMWPCEPQR' A
#
# COMPACT_ATOMS: atom_id res chain seq x y z
N MET A 1 14.84 7.49 -5.25
CA MET A 1 13.38 7.30 -5.38
C MET A 1 13.04 7.42 -6.84
N ASP A 2 12.74 6.29 -7.49
CA ASP A 2 12.25 6.24 -8.87
C ASP A 2 10.73 6.15 -8.83
N ILE A 3 10.07 7.11 -9.49
CA ILE A 3 8.62 7.19 -9.58
C ILE A 3 8.26 6.76 -11.01
N HIS A 4 7.85 5.51 -11.20
CA HIS A 4 7.37 5.05 -12.50
C HIS A 4 5.91 5.45 -12.63
N SER A 5 5.62 6.36 -13.56
CA SER A 5 4.24 6.77 -13.88
C SER A 5 3.83 6.10 -15.19
N TYR A 6 2.84 5.21 -15.12
CA TYR A 6 2.29 4.55 -16.31
C TYR A 6 1.01 5.27 -16.70
N PHE A 7 0.96 5.80 -17.93
CA PHE A 7 -0.27 6.32 -18.51
C PHE A 7 -1.06 5.15 -19.06
N ASN A 8 -2.23 4.86 -18.50
CA ASN A 8 -3.21 4.04 -19.19
C ASN A 8 -3.94 4.92 -20.22
N GLY A 9 -4.30 4.34 -21.38
CA GLY A 9 -4.80 5.04 -22.59
C GLY A 9 -6.10 5.84 -22.45
N LEU A 10 -6.58 6.06 -21.22
CA LEU A 10 -7.72 6.90 -20.85
C LEU A 10 -7.30 8.21 -20.14
N GLY A 11 -6.00 8.50 -20.02
CA GLY A 11 -5.48 9.73 -19.40
C GLY A 11 -5.36 9.69 -17.88
N GLY A 12 -5.64 8.53 -17.27
CA GLY A 12 -5.36 8.29 -15.88
C GLY A 12 -3.86 8.08 -15.65
N LYS A 13 -3.29 8.74 -14.64
CA LYS A 13 -1.93 8.46 -14.19
C LYS A 13 -2.00 7.54 -12.99
N THR A 14 -1.65 6.27 -13.16
CA THR A 14 -1.33 5.42 -12.02
C THR A 14 0.12 5.71 -11.63
N ARG A 15 0.32 6.13 -10.39
CA ARG A 15 1.66 6.41 -9.83
C ARG A 15 1.93 5.43 -8.70
N ASP A 16 2.99 4.64 -8.88
CA ASP A 16 3.49 3.75 -7.86
C ASP A 16 4.73 4.38 -7.22
N ASP A 17 4.67 4.63 -5.92
CA ASP A 17 5.80 5.06 -5.12
C ASP A 17 6.44 3.85 -4.45
N TYR A 18 7.76 3.74 -4.57
CA TYR A 18 8.55 2.64 -4.04
C TYR A 18 9.47 3.12 -2.91
N ASP A 19 9.69 2.26 -1.91
CA ASP A 19 10.72 2.49 -0.91
C ASP A 19 12.14 2.19 -1.44
N SER A 20 13.15 2.37 -0.60
CA SER A 20 14.56 2.08 -0.93
C SER A 20 14.86 0.61 -1.21
N ARG A 21 13.95 -0.31 -0.87
CA ARG A 21 14.01 -1.75 -1.15
C ARG A 21 13.22 -2.13 -2.41
N GLY A 22 12.60 -1.17 -3.10
CA GLY A 22 11.79 -1.41 -4.29
C GLY A 22 10.38 -1.92 -3.99
N ARG A 23 9.86 -1.69 -2.78
CA ARG A 23 8.51 -2.12 -2.36
C ARG A 23 7.51 -0.99 -2.54
N VAL A 24 6.31 -1.30 -3.05
CA VAL A 24 5.28 -0.29 -3.35
C VAL A 24 4.64 0.23 -2.06
N ILE A 25 4.98 1.44 -1.65
CA ILE A 25 4.45 2.12 -0.46
C ILE A 25 3.24 3.00 -0.73
N ALA A 26 3.03 3.41 -1.98
CA ALA A 26 1.80 4.09 -2.36
C ALA A 26 1.44 3.79 -3.82
N ILE A 27 0.14 3.65 -4.07
CA ILE A 27 -0.45 3.48 -5.40
C ILE A 27 -1.48 4.58 -5.54
N THR A 28 -1.20 5.56 -6.38
CA THR A 28 -2.17 6.60 -6.74
C THR A 28 -2.87 6.18 -8.01
N ASP A 29 -4.10 5.68 -7.88
CA ASP A 29 -4.94 5.35 -9.02
C ASP A 29 -5.75 6.58 -9.47
N PRO A 30 -5.87 6.81 -10.79
CA PRO A 30 -6.58 7.97 -11.34
C PRO A 30 -8.10 7.94 -11.19
N LEU A 31 -8.71 6.76 -10.98
CA LEU A 31 -10.15 6.62 -10.76
C LEU A 31 -10.52 6.52 -9.27
N VAL A 32 -9.64 5.95 -8.45
CA VAL A 32 -10.01 5.43 -7.11
C VAL A 32 -9.34 6.19 -5.95
N ALA A 33 -8.38 7.09 -6.23
CA ALA A 33 -7.55 7.85 -5.28
C ALA A 33 -6.40 7.02 -4.62
N THR A 34 -5.55 7.68 -3.83
CA THR A 34 -4.26 7.13 -3.35
C THR A 34 -4.41 6.09 -2.24
N MET A 35 -4.01 4.85 -2.53
CA MET A 35 -3.78 3.80 -1.54
C MET A 35 -2.35 3.91 -0.99
N ARG A 36 -2.13 3.67 0.31
CA ARG A 36 -0.78 3.59 0.91
C ARG A 36 -0.59 2.26 1.63
N ARG A 37 0.62 1.71 1.60
CA ARG A 37 1.00 0.49 2.31
C ARG A 37 2.27 0.70 3.10
N SER A 38 2.32 0.11 4.28
CA SER A 38 3.50 0.09 5.15
C SER A 38 3.94 -1.35 5.33
N TYR A 39 5.25 -1.58 5.26
CA TYR A 39 5.83 -2.91 5.36
C TYR A 39 6.67 -3.05 6.63
N SER A 40 6.66 -4.24 7.23
CA SER A 40 7.60 -4.63 8.29
C SER A 40 9.03 -4.79 7.76
N GLU A 41 9.97 -5.05 8.66
CA GLU A 41 11.34 -5.41 8.29
C GLU A 41 11.42 -6.72 7.50
N ALA A 42 10.42 -7.61 7.67
CA ALA A 42 10.27 -8.90 7.02
C ALA A 42 9.48 -8.84 5.69
N ASP A 43 9.26 -7.65 5.12
CA ASP A 43 8.55 -7.43 3.84
C ASP A 43 7.05 -7.71 3.87
N GLU A 44 6.42 -7.61 5.05
CA GLU A 44 5.00 -7.91 5.23
C GLU A 44 4.16 -6.63 5.41
N VAL A 45 2.96 -6.57 4.82
CA VAL A 45 2.11 -5.36 4.84
C VAL A 45 1.44 -5.16 6.21
N VAL A 46 2.09 -4.44 7.11
CA VAL A 46 1.56 -4.19 8.47
C VAL A 46 0.46 -3.13 8.52
N ALA A 47 0.36 -2.28 7.50
CA ALA A 47 -0.72 -1.30 7.41
C ALA A 47 -1.05 -0.97 5.95
N GLU A 48 -2.33 -0.80 5.66
CA GLU A 48 -2.87 -0.34 4.39
C GLU A 48 -3.86 0.79 4.63
N THR A 49 -3.63 1.94 4.01
CA THR A 49 -4.54 3.08 4.05
C THR A 49 -5.28 3.15 2.72
N ASP A 50 -6.60 2.97 2.78
CA ASP A 50 -7.50 3.14 1.67
C ASP A 50 -7.52 4.60 1.20
N PRO A 51 -7.92 4.85 -0.06
CA PRO A 51 -8.09 6.19 -0.60
C PRO A 51 -9.11 7.07 0.14
N LEU A 52 -10.02 6.45 0.90
CA LEU A 52 -10.98 7.13 1.76
C LEU A 52 -10.37 7.59 3.10
N GLY A 53 -9.05 7.40 3.29
CA GLY A 53 -8.33 7.73 4.52
C GLY A 53 -8.50 6.70 5.64
N ARG A 54 -9.16 5.56 5.36
CA ARG A 54 -9.33 4.47 6.31
C ARG A 54 -8.04 3.67 6.38
N THR A 55 -7.46 3.54 7.56
CA THR A 55 -6.26 2.72 7.75
C THR A 55 -6.65 1.39 8.37
N THR A 56 -6.28 0.31 7.71
CA THR A 56 -6.34 -1.06 8.22
C THR A 56 -4.94 -1.49 8.59
N THR A 57 -4.76 -2.08 9.77
CA THR A 57 -3.49 -2.64 10.21
C THR A 57 -3.59 -4.15 10.29
N ALA A 58 -2.53 -4.83 9.89
CA ALA A 58 -2.41 -6.28 10.00
C ALA A 58 -1.19 -6.61 10.87
N GLY A 59 -1.39 -7.49 11.84
CA GLY A 59 -0.31 -8.04 12.65
C GLY A 59 0.12 -9.38 12.07
N TYR A 60 1.42 -9.56 11.84
CA TYR A 60 2.01 -10.83 11.42
C TYR A 60 2.84 -11.41 12.58
N ASP A 61 2.82 -12.74 12.76
CA ASP A 61 3.72 -13.41 13.69
C ASP A 61 5.14 -13.53 13.09
N GLY A 62 6.12 -13.92 13.91
CA GLY A 62 7.50 -14.12 13.44
C GLY A 62 7.69 -15.23 12.40
N ALA A 63 6.63 -15.95 12.02
CA ALA A 63 6.61 -16.94 10.93
C ALA A 63 5.90 -16.40 9.67
N GLY A 64 5.54 -15.12 9.67
CA GLY A 64 4.86 -14.42 8.59
C GLY A 64 3.39 -14.81 8.39
N ARG A 65 2.76 -15.33 9.44
CA ARG A 65 1.34 -15.66 9.43
C ARG A 65 0.57 -14.49 10.03
N GLN A 66 -0.50 -14.09 9.35
CA GLN A 66 -1.39 -13.06 9.85
C GLN A 66 -2.02 -13.49 11.18
N MET A 67 -1.66 -12.81 12.28
CA MET A 67 -2.15 -13.10 13.63
C MET A 67 -3.56 -12.56 13.87
N TRP A 68 -3.88 -11.38 13.35
CA TRP A 68 -5.21 -10.80 13.47
C TRP A 68 -5.75 -10.28 12.12
N PRO A 69 -7.04 -10.52 11.83
CA PRO A 69 -7.70 -9.91 10.67
C PRO A 69 -7.64 -8.39 10.74
N CYS A 70 -7.70 -7.76 9.57
CA CYS A 70 -7.81 -6.32 9.44
C CYS A 70 -9.08 -5.84 10.18
N GLU A 71 -8.90 -5.21 11.34
CA GLU A 71 -9.99 -4.45 11.93
C GLU A 71 -9.85 -3.01 11.44
N PRO A 72 -10.79 -2.50 10.62
CA PRO A 72 -10.82 -1.07 10.37
C PRO A 72 -11.14 -0.40 11.70
N GLN A 73 -10.25 0.49 12.14
CA GLN A 73 -10.44 1.27 13.36
C GLN A 73 -11.78 2.01 13.24
N ARG A 74 -12.73 1.61 14.09
CA ARG A 74 -14.15 2.01 14.10
C ARG A 74 -14.38 3.51 14.15
#